data_AF-A0A5B1QLB3-F1
#
_entry.id   AF-A0A5B1QLB3-F1
#
_cell.length_a   1.000
_cell.length_b   1.000
_cell.length_c   1.000
_cell.angle_alpha   90.00
_cell.angle_beta   90.00
_cell.angle_gamma   90.00
#
_symmetry.space_group_name_H-M   'P 1'
#
loop_
_entity.id
_entity.type
_entity.pdbx_description
1 polymer ?
#
loop_
_entity_poly.entity_id
_entity_poly.type
_entity_poly.pdbx_seq_one_letter_code
_entity_poly.pdbx_strand_id
1 'polypeptide(L)'
;MPVLPPSSGLGFLAGLLLAALALASFITAVQAQVVVTFENTDPHITWTPFVCNGTSDPASCDGGWTLLPLVGASSGSVTSTFGPGTSDDNILPQLFLPLRGTSLILRTSPSSNATANVTLTAAPSGVSITTLVDTSIGSLSAVDLPPDEDMVLAVTYVPRTDGAPARLDIDSVTVSADNSSATSLSPTPTPTTSSLPSFVLPSSTSTPSARHGSSLAQPKGTIVGETLAGFFGLILILAGGFALVRWHRAKWKGRESFAMRRRGIAAGKARADPDAGMQV
;
A
#
# COMPACT_ATOMS: atom_id res chain seq x y z
N MET A 1 38.34 -11.83 -52.65
CA MET A 1 37.87 -11.63 -51.26
C MET A 1 36.46 -11.06 -51.35
N PRO A 2 35.42 -11.72 -50.81
CA PRO A 2 34.05 -11.23 -50.94
C PRO A 2 33.86 -10.02 -50.04
N VAL A 3 33.42 -8.92 -50.65
CA VAL A 3 33.03 -7.69 -49.96
C VAL A 3 31.65 -7.94 -49.35
N LEU A 4 31.59 -8.05 -48.03
CA LEU A 4 30.34 -8.15 -47.30
C LEU A 4 29.58 -6.82 -47.42
N PRO A 5 28.28 -6.83 -47.74
CA PRO A 5 27.49 -5.62 -47.89
C PRO A 5 27.35 -4.87 -46.55
N PRO A 6 27.29 -3.53 -46.57
CA PRO A 6 27.15 -2.73 -45.37
C PRO A 6 25.83 -3.05 -44.67
N SER A 7 25.91 -3.31 -43.36
CA SER A 7 24.76 -3.54 -42.49
C SER A 7 23.80 -2.35 -42.58
N SER A 8 22.63 -2.58 -43.16
CA SER A 8 21.59 -1.60 -43.42
C SER A 8 21.04 -1.01 -42.11
N GLY A 9 21.21 0.30 -41.93
CA GLY A 9 20.77 1.05 -40.73
C GLY A 9 19.26 1.02 -40.44
N LEU A 10 18.45 0.49 -41.37
CA LEU A 10 17.02 0.25 -41.21
C LEU A 10 16.68 -0.71 -40.07
N GLY A 11 17.49 -1.76 -39.86
CA GLY A 11 17.26 -2.71 -38.76
C GLY A 11 17.45 -2.09 -37.38
N PHE A 12 18.34 -1.08 -37.29
CA PHE A 12 18.62 -0.41 -36.02
C PHE A 12 17.48 0.53 -35.61
N LEU A 13 16.89 1.25 -36.57
CA LEU A 13 15.73 2.12 -36.32
C LEU A 13 14.49 1.34 -35.92
N ALA A 14 14.21 0.22 -36.59
CA ALA A 14 13.07 -0.64 -36.26
C ALA A 14 13.19 -1.23 -34.84
N GLY A 15 14.39 -1.67 -34.46
CA GLY A 15 14.65 -2.16 -33.10
C GLY A 15 14.49 -1.08 -32.02
N LEU A 16 14.92 0.15 -32.32
CA LEU A 16 14.81 1.29 -31.40
C LEU A 16 13.35 1.73 -31.21
N LEU A 17 12.54 1.68 -32.28
CA LEU A 17 11.11 1.96 -32.23
C LEU A 17 10.35 0.90 -31.42
N LEU A 18 10.64 -0.39 -31.63
CA LEU A 18 10.05 -1.48 -30.85
C LEU A 18 10.44 -1.42 -29.37
N ALA A 19 11.70 -1.08 -29.07
CA ALA A 19 12.14 -0.87 -27.70
C ALA A 19 11.45 0.35 -27.06
N ALA A 20 11.27 1.45 -27.81
CA ALA A 20 10.55 2.63 -27.34
C ALA A 20 9.06 2.36 -27.12
N LEU A 21 8.41 1.57 -27.99
CA LEU A 21 7.02 1.14 -27.82
C LEU A 21 6.85 0.20 -26.63
N ALA A 22 7.77 -0.74 -26.43
CA ALA A 22 7.79 -1.60 -25.26
C ALA A 22 7.96 -0.76 -23.98
N LEU A 23 8.93 0.15 -23.94
CA LEU A 23 9.12 1.07 -22.81
C LEU A 23 7.90 1.97 -22.57
N ALA A 24 7.27 2.49 -23.63
CA ALA A 24 6.04 3.28 -23.50
C ALA A 24 4.88 2.47 -22.90
N SER A 25 4.74 1.19 -23.28
CA SER A 25 3.72 0.29 -22.71
C SER A 25 3.97 -0.06 -21.24
N PHE A 26 5.22 -0.07 -20.79
CA PHE A 26 5.57 -0.27 -19.37
C PHE A 26 5.32 0.97 -18.51
N ILE A 27 5.34 2.17 -19.09
CA ILE A 27 5.10 3.43 -18.35
C ILE A 27 3.60 3.66 -18.11
N THR A 28 2.70 3.07 -18.91
CA THR A 28 1.25 3.34 -18.86
C THR A 28 0.47 2.65 -17.73
N ALA A 29 1.11 1.94 -16.81
CA ALA A 29 0.43 1.25 -15.70
C ALA A 29 0.63 1.88 -14.32
N VAL A 30 1.09 3.14 -14.24
CA VAL A 30 1.06 3.87 -12.96
C VAL A 30 -0.35 4.44 -12.78
N GLN A 31 -1.26 3.62 -12.24
CA GLN A 31 -2.53 4.16 -11.74
C GLN A 31 -2.22 5.02 -10.51
N ALA A 32 -2.70 6.26 -10.51
CA ALA A 32 -2.56 7.14 -9.37
C ALA A 32 -3.51 6.65 -8.27
N GLN A 33 -2.95 5.97 -7.25
CA GLN A 33 -3.72 5.58 -6.08
C GLN A 33 -4.13 6.83 -5.30
N VAL A 34 -5.42 6.96 -5.04
CA VAL A 34 -5.98 8.04 -4.22
C VAL A 34 -6.05 7.54 -2.79
N VAL A 35 -5.45 8.29 -1.88
CA VAL A 35 -5.44 7.98 -0.44
C VAL A 35 -6.20 9.09 0.28
N VAL A 36 -7.28 8.72 0.95
CA VAL A 36 -8.10 9.62 1.77
C VAL A 36 -7.95 9.21 3.22
N THR A 37 -7.72 10.18 4.10
CA THR A 37 -7.64 9.93 5.54
C THR A 37 -8.76 10.69 6.23
N PHE A 38 -9.60 9.94 6.94
CA PHE A 38 -10.65 10.44 7.82
C PHE A 38 -10.04 10.57 9.22
N GLU A 39 -9.94 11.81 9.70
CA GLU A 39 -9.53 12.12 11.06
C GLU A 39 -10.59 11.63 12.05
N ASN A 40 -10.22 11.39 13.32
CA ASN A 40 -11.15 10.98 14.38
C ASN A 40 -12.32 11.95 14.65
N THR A 41 -12.28 13.16 14.09
CA THR A 41 -13.34 14.17 14.20
C THR A 41 -14.03 14.45 12.86
N ASP A 42 -13.79 13.61 11.85
CA ASP A 42 -14.38 13.80 10.53
C ASP A 42 -15.92 13.71 10.59
N PRO A 43 -16.65 14.65 9.96
CA PRO A 43 -18.11 14.69 10.02
C PRO A 43 -18.80 13.50 9.34
N HIS A 44 -18.09 12.71 8.53
CA HIS A 44 -18.64 11.49 7.92
C HIS A 44 -18.64 10.31 8.89
N ILE A 45 -17.89 10.40 10.00
CA ILE A 45 -17.93 9.40 11.05
C ILE A 45 -19.13 9.67 11.95
N THR A 46 -20.05 8.71 11.99
CA THR A 46 -21.18 8.73 12.91
C THR A 46 -20.83 7.97 14.17
N TRP A 47 -20.98 8.63 15.31
CA TRP A 47 -20.68 8.06 16.63
C TRP A 47 -21.99 7.81 17.38
N THR A 48 -22.06 6.69 18.09
CA THR A 48 -23.19 6.33 18.95
C THR A 48 -22.63 5.94 20.32
N PRO A 49 -23.19 6.43 21.44
CA PRO A 49 -24.41 7.25 21.53
C PRO A 49 -24.21 8.72 21.12
N PHE A 50 -23.11 9.35 21.53
CA PHE A 50 -22.76 10.73 21.17
C PHE A 50 -21.26 10.98 21.38
N VAL A 51 -20.77 12.13 20.91
CA VAL A 51 -19.40 12.61 21.15
C VAL A 51 -19.42 13.82 22.08
N CYS A 52 -18.69 13.71 23.17
CA CYS A 52 -18.40 14.80 24.08
C CYS A 52 -17.10 15.52 23.70
N ASN A 53 -17.17 16.85 23.74
CA ASN A 53 -15.98 17.67 23.76
C ASN A 53 -15.48 17.74 25.21
N GLY A 54 -14.19 17.50 25.47
CA GLY A 54 -13.64 17.34 26.83
C GLY A 54 -13.77 18.52 27.80
N THR A 55 -14.51 19.57 27.43
CA THR A 55 -14.89 20.71 28.27
C THR A 55 -16.23 20.55 28.99
N SER A 56 -17.03 19.54 28.65
CA SER A 56 -18.30 19.25 29.33
C SER A 56 -18.10 18.54 30.67
N ASP A 57 -19.13 18.58 31.52
CA ASP A 57 -19.16 17.86 32.79
C ASP A 57 -18.87 16.36 32.55
N PRO A 58 -17.81 15.78 33.14
CA PRO A 58 -17.44 14.38 32.90
C PRO A 58 -18.57 13.40 33.19
N ALA A 59 -19.49 13.72 34.10
CA ALA A 59 -20.65 12.88 34.39
C ALA A 59 -21.63 12.81 33.21
N SER A 60 -21.72 13.86 32.39
CA SER A 60 -22.58 13.89 31.20
C SER A 60 -22.01 13.11 29.99
N CYS A 61 -20.77 12.64 30.12
CA CYS A 61 -20.05 11.91 29.08
C CYS A 61 -19.81 10.45 29.43
N ASP A 62 -20.37 9.98 30.54
CA ASP A 62 -20.35 8.57 30.90
C ASP A 62 -21.03 7.76 29.79
N GLY A 63 -20.38 6.71 29.29
CA GLY A 63 -20.88 5.90 28.18
C GLY A 63 -20.71 6.47 26.77
N GLY A 64 -20.34 7.74 26.65
CA GLY A 64 -20.13 8.41 25.38
C GLY A 64 -18.75 8.18 24.77
N TRP A 65 -18.53 8.83 23.63
CA TRP A 65 -17.21 9.07 23.06
C TRP A 65 -16.67 10.41 23.55
N THR A 66 -15.37 10.54 23.71
CA THR A 66 -14.70 11.74 24.23
C THR A 66 -13.49 12.07 23.37
N LEU A 67 -13.30 13.36 23.03
CA LEU A 67 -12.06 13.79 22.38
C LEU A 67 -10.97 13.97 23.42
N LEU A 68 -9.90 13.18 23.30
CA LEU A 68 -8.75 13.25 24.18
C LEU A 68 -7.53 13.75 23.39
N PRO A 69 -6.83 14.80 23.86
CA PRO A 69 -5.60 15.24 23.23
C PRO A 69 -4.53 14.15 23.40
N LEU A 70 -3.84 13.80 22.31
CA LEU A 70 -2.80 12.77 22.33
C LEU A 70 -1.64 13.16 21.41
N VAL A 71 -0.45 13.31 22.00
CA VAL A 71 0.78 13.58 21.26
C VAL A 71 1.11 12.38 20.36
N GLY A 72 1.24 12.64 19.06
CA GLY A 72 1.55 11.61 18.06
C GLY A 72 0.32 10.99 17.37
N ALA A 73 -0.89 11.41 17.74
CA ALA A 73 -2.09 11.13 16.95
C ALA A 73 -2.09 11.94 15.64
N SER A 74 -2.85 11.48 14.64
CA SER A 74 -2.90 12.04 13.28
C SER A 74 -3.39 13.49 13.28
N SER A 75 -4.47 13.77 14.02
CA SER A 75 -5.04 15.11 14.22
C SER A 75 -4.51 15.85 15.45
N GLY A 76 -3.62 15.22 16.24
CA GLY A 76 -3.27 15.67 17.60
C GLY A 76 -4.30 15.30 18.68
N SER A 77 -5.37 14.58 18.32
CA SER A 77 -6.37 14.05 19.25
C SER A 77 -6.81 12.63 18.86
N VAL A 78 -7.46 11.94 19.78
CA VAL A 78 -8.15 10.66 19.51
C VAL A 78 -9.56 10.69 20.07
N THR A 79 -10.49 10.03 19.38
CA THR A 79 -11.87 9.87 19.87
C THR A 79 -11.95 8.56 20.64
N SER A 80 -12.25 8.66 21.93
CA SER A 80 -12.02 7.60 22.91
C SER A 80 -13.30 7.27 23.67
N THR A 81 -13.51 6.00 24.01
CA THR A 81 -14.59 5.56 24.91
C THR A 81 -14.09 4.52 25.90
N PHE A 82 -14.71 4.48 27.08
CA PHE A 82 -14.43 3.49 28.12
C PHE A 82 -15.48 2.37 28.18
N GLY A 83 -16.37 2.32 27.19
CA GLY A 83 -17.48 1.38 27.13
C GLY A 83 -18.81 2.03 27.50
N PRO A 84 -19.85 1.22 27.69
CA PRO A 84 -21.18 1.72 28.00
C PRO A 84 -21.25 2.34 29.40
N GLY A 85 -22.03 3.41 29.52
CA GLY A 85 -22.22 4.18 30.76
C GLY A 85 -23.47 3.74 31.51
N THR A 86 -23.51 4.06 32.79
CA THR A 86 -24.69 3.74 33.63
C THR A 86 -25.84 4.72 33.45
N SER A 87 -25.54 5.93 32.94
CA SER A 87 -26.52 6.99 32.67
C SER A 87 -27.34 6.78 31.40
N ASP A 88 -26.81 6.06 30.41
CA ASP A 88 -27.34 6.01 29.04
C ASP A 88 -27.85 4.62 28.65
N ASP A 89 -28.66 4.00 29.52
CA ASP A 89 -29.26 2.67 29.27
C ASP A 89 -28.26 1.58 28.88
N ASN A 90 -26.97 1.74 29.24
CA ASN A 90 -25.90 0.82 28.91
C ASN A 90 -25.73 0.62 27.38
N ILE A 91 -25.95 1.68 26.59
CA ILE A 91 -25.77 1.66 25.13
C ILE A 91 -24.30 1.39 24.79
N LEU A 92 -24.05 0.40 23.93
CA LEU A 92 -22.70 0.06 23.48
C LEU A 92 -22.16 1.13 22.53
N PRO A 93 -20.97 1.71 22.83
CA PRO A 93 -20.32 2.64 21.93
C PRO A 93 -20.04 2.02 20.56
N GLN A 94 -20.46 2.72 19.51
CA GLN A 94 -20.31 2.32 18.11
C GLN A 94 -19.86 3.48 17.24
N LEU A 95 -19.06 3.18 16.21
CA LEU A 95 -18.72 4.09 15.12
C LEU A 95 -19.20 3.49 13.80
N PHE A 96 -19.71 4.34 12.91
CA PHE A 96 -20.09 3.99 11.55
C PHE A 96 -19.44 4.95 10.55
N LEU A 97 -18.83 4.41 9.50
CA LEU A 97 -18.21 5.19 8.43
C LEU A 97 -18.61 4.58 7.07
N PRO A 98 -19.43 5.27 6.27
CA PRO A 98 -19.64 4.91 4.87
C PRO A 98 -18.39 5.25 4.05
N LEU A 99 -17.95 4.33 3.20
CA LEU A 99 -16.73 4.47 2.41
C LEU A 99 -16.77 3.61 1.16
N ARG A 100 -15.90 3.92 0.21
CA ARG A 100 -15.64 3.10 -0.97
C ARG A 100 -14.15 3.14 -1.28
N GLY A 101 -13.58 1.98 -1.62
CA GLY A 101 -12.13 1.83 -1.83
C GLY A 101 -11.70 0.37 -1.98
N THR A 102 -10.43 0.18 -2.29
CA THR A 102 -9.78 -1.14 -2.46
C THR A 102 -9.07 -1.60 -1.19
N SER A 103 -8.72 -0.66 -0.30
CA SER A 103 -8.17 -0.99 1.01
C SER A 103 -8.57 0.03 2.07
N LEU A 104 -8.56 -0.44 3.32
CA LEU A 104 -8.87 0.34 4.51
C LEU A 104 -7.85 0.05 5.60
N ILE A 105 -7.42 1.08 6.30
CA ILE A 105 -6.60 0.99 7.51
C ILE A 105 -7.30 1.78 8.62
N LEU A 106 -7.73 1.08 9.66
CA LEU A 106 -8.18 1.68 10.92
C LEU A 106 -6.99 1.77 11.87
N ARG A 107 -6.67 2.96 12.35
CA ARG A 107 -5.59 3.19 13.31
C ARG A 107 -6.17 3.52 14.68
N THR A 108 -5.64 2.85 15.69
CA THR A 108 -5.97 3.05 17.10
C THR A 108 -4.77 3.69 17.82
N SER A 109 -5.01 4.24 19.01
CA SER A 109 -3.92 4.81 19.81
C SER A 109 -3.10 3.72 20.51
N PRO A 110 -1.83 3.98 20.87
CA PRO A 110 -1.03 3.09 21.72
C PRO A 110 -1.60 2.88 23.13
N SER A 111 -2.55 3.72 23.56
CA SER A 111 -3.24 3.61 24.86
C SER A 111 -4.54 2.80 24.77
N SER A 112 -4.94 2.40 23.56
CA SER A 112 -6.13 1.59 23.31
C SER A 112 -5.89 0.15 23.76
N ASN A 113 -6.80 -0.42 24.55
CA ASN A 113 -6.67 -1.77 25.13
C ASN A 113 -8.03 -2.48 25.28
N ALA A 114 -9.01 -2.09 24.46
CA ALA A 114 -10.33 -2.69 24.42
C ALA A 114 -10.39 -3.81 23.40
N THR A 115 -11.40 -4.68 23.56
CA THR A 115 -11.83 -5.54 22.46
C THR A 115 -12.90 -4.81 21.67
N ALA A 116 -12.74 -4.77 20.36
CA ALA A 116 -13.72 -4.20 19.45
C ALA A 116 -14.19 -5.27 18.45
N ASN A 117 -15.47 -5.25 18.12
CA ASN A 117 -16.01 -5.99 17.00
C ASN A 117 -16.01 -5.07 15.78
N VAL A 118 -15.22 -5.41 14.77
CA VAL A 118 -15.09 -4.65 13.53
C VAL A 118 -15.82 -5.39 12.43
N THR A 119 -16.83 -4.73 11.86
CA THR A 119 -17.64 -5.24 10.77
C THR A 119 -17.48 -4.33 9.55
N LEU A 120 -17.26 -4.93 8.39
CA LEU A 120 -17.29 -4.23 7.11
C LEU A 120 -18.34 -4.89 6.23
N THR A 121 -19.33 -4.13 5.78
CA THR A 121 -20.43 -4.65 4.96
C THR A 121 -20.48 -3.90 3.64
N ALA A 122 -20.46 -4.63 2.53
CA ALA A 122 -20.53 -4.11 1.18
C ALA A 122 -21.95 -4.22 0.60
N ALA A 123 -22.39 -3.19 -0.13
CA ALA A 123 -23.63 -3.15 -0.87
C ALA A 123 -23.36 -2.79 -2.33
N PRO A 124 -23.98 -3.51 -3.30
CA PRO A 124 -25.15 -4.39 -3.14
C PRO A 124 -24.83 -5.88 -2.89
N SER A 125 -23.55 -6.32 -2.88
CA SER A 125 -23.24 -7.75 -2.76
C SER A 125 -23.73 -8.39 -1.45
N GLY A 126 -23.89 -7.58 -0.39
CA GLY A 126 -24.25 -8.05 0.94
C GLY A 126 -23.11 -8.80 1.63
N VAL A 127 -21.90 -8.78 1.07
CA VAL A 127 -20.72 -9.39 1.70
C VAL A 127 -20.41 -8.64 2.99
N SER A 128 -20.33 -9.37 4.10
CA SER A 128 -19.98 -8.81 5.40
C SER A 128 -18.84 -9.60 6.04
N ILE A 129 -17.83 -8.88 6.52
CA ILE A 129 -16.67 -9.43 7.23
C ILE A 129 -16.74 -8.89 8.64
N THR A 130 -16.73 -9.78 9.64
CA THR A 130 -16.80 -9.41 11.05
C THR A 130 -15.65 -10.07 11.81
N THR A 131 -14.91 -9.28 12.58
CA THR A 131 -13.75 -9.75 13.34
C THR A 131 -13.68 -9.10 14.71
N LEU A 132 -13.39 -9.90 15.73
CA LEU A 132 -13.04 -9.41 17.06
C LEU A 132 -11.54 -9.10 17.10
N VAL A 133 -11.20 -7.88 17.50
CA VAL A 133 -9.82 -7.39 17.55
C VAL A 133 -9.52 -6.79 18.91
N ASP A 134 -8.32 -7.07 19.41
CA ASP A 134 -7.73 -6.33 20.52
C ASP A 134 -7.12 -5.05 19.97
N THR A 135 -7.57 -3.90 20.45
CA THR A 135 -7.17 -2.60 19.89
C THR A 135 -5.76 -2.16 20.28
N SER A 136 -5.07 -2.92 21.14
CA SER A 136 -3.65 -2.73 21.45
C SER A 136 -2.72 -3.04 20.27
N ILE A 137 -3.22 -3.68 19.20
CA ILE A 137 -2.46 -3.93 17.96
C ILE A 137 -2.07 -2.63 17.22
N GLY A 138 -2.71 -1.50 17.52
CA GLY A 138 -2.42 -0.18 16.96
C GLY A 138 -2.97 0.07 15.55
N SER A 139 -3.09 -0.97 14.70
CA SER A 139 -3.73 -0.83 13.40
C SER A 139 -4.37 -2.13 12.90
N LEU A 140 -5.46 -1.95 12.16
CA LEU A 140 -6.20 -3.01 11.47
C LEU A 140 -6.31 -2.64 10.00
N SER A 141 -6.03 -3.59 9.10
CA SER A 141 -6.13 -3.38 7.66
C SER A 141 -7.06 -4.39 6.99
N ALA A 142 -7.87 -3.92 6.07
CA ALA A 142 -8.59 -4.74 5.10
C ALA A 142 -8.10 -4.39 3.69
N VAL A 143 -7.83 -5.43 2.89
CA VAL A 143 -7.33 -5.31 1.51
C VAL A 143 -8.26 -6.09 0.59
N ASP A 144 -8.10 -5.90 -0.72
CA ASP A 144 -8.92 -6.55 -1.75
C ASP A 144 -10.42 -6.28 -1.55
N LEU A 145 -10.75 -5.07 -1.10
CA LEU A 145 -12.12 -4.62 -0.96
C LEU A 145 -12.73 -4.37 -2.34
N PRO A 146 -14.04 -4.64 -2.53
CA PRO A 146 -14.71 -4.41 -3.80
C PRO A 146 -14.69 -2.92 -4.16
N PRO A 147 -13.94 -2.48 -5.21
CA PRO A 147 -13.76 -1.07 -5.52
C PRO A 147 -15.03 -0.37 -5.98
N ASP A 148 -16.02 -1.15 -6.43
CA ASP A 148 -17.25 -0.67 -7.05
C ASP A 148 -18.47 -0.70 -6.13
N GLU A 149 -18.27 -1.04 -4.87
CA GLU A 149 -19.34 -1.17 -3.88
C GLU A 149 -19.22 -0.17 -2.75
N ASP A 150 -20.37 0.34 -2.32
CA ASP A 150 -20.44 1.15 -1.12
C ASP A 150 -20.31 0.23 0.09
N MET A 151 -19.40 0.58 0.99
CA MET A 151 -19.13 -0.18 2.20
C MET A 151 -19.45 0.66 3.44
N VAL A 152 -19.85 -0.03 4.51
CA VAL A 152 -19.99 0.58 5.83
C VAL A 152 -19.05 -0.14 6.78
N LEU A 153 -18.07 0.60 7.30
CA LEU A 153 -17.28 0.18 8.45
C LEU A 153 -18.09 0.46 9.71
N ALA A 154 -18.30 -0.57 10.51
CA ALA A 154 -18.85 -0.49 11.86
C ALA A 154 -17.82 -0.99 12.86
N VAL A 155 -17.56 -0.22 13.93
CA VAL A 155 -16.71 -0.63 15.05
C VAL A 155 -17.53 -0.54 16.32
N THR A 156 -17.69 -1.67 17.00
CA THR A 156 -18.49 -1.78 18.21
C THR A 156 -17.60 -2.15 19.39
N TYR A 157 -17.69 -1.39 20.48
CA TYR A 157 -17.02 -1.74 21.73
C TYR A 157 -17.57 -3.05 22.31
N VAL A 158 -16.68 -3.93 22.77
CA VAL A 158 -17.06 -5.20 23.41
C VAL A 158 -16.69 -5.13 24.90
N PRO A 159 -17.69 -5.09 25.80
CA PRO A 159 -17.44 -5.07 27.24
C PRO A 159 -16.68 -6.32 27.71
N ARG A 160 -15.72 -6.11 28.60
CA ARG A 160 -15.00 -7.21 29.22
C ARG A 160 -15.87 -7.89 30.28
N THR A 161 -15.81 -9.21 30.32
CA THR A 161 -16.56 -10.03 31.29
C THR A 161 -16.01 -9.93 32.71
N ASP A 162 -14.76 -9.50 32.88
CA ASP A 162 -14.11 -9.31 34.17
C ASP A 162 -14.39 -7.93 34.80
N GLY A 163 -15.11 -7.05 34.09
CA GLY A 163 -15.39 -5.69 34.55
C GLY A 163 -14.17 -4.78 34.63
N ALA A 164 -13.00 -5.22 34.13
CA ALA A 164 -11.83 -4.37 34.12
C ALA A 164 -12.02 -3.21 33.12
N PRO A 165 -11.60 -1.99 33.47
CA PRO A 165 -11.73 -0.84 32.58
C PRO A 165 -10.89 -1.08 31.32
N ALA A 166 -11.51 -0.86 30.16
CA ALA A 166 -10.86 -0.94 28.87
C ALA A 166 -11.26 0.25 28.01
N ARG A 167 -10.28 0.77 27.28
CA ARG A 167 -10.36 2.00 26.52
C ARG A 167 -10.23 1.69 25.03
N LEU A 168 -11.20 2.15 24.25
CA LEU A 168 -11.18 2.09 22.80
C LEU A 168 -10.90 3.48 22.25
N ASP A 169 -9.76 3.62 21.56
CA ASP A 169 -9.37 4.85 20.88
C ASP A 169 -9.36 4.69 19.37
N ILE A 170 -9.94 5.68 18.68
CA ILE A 170 -9.91 5.84 17.24
C ILE A 170 -9.05 7.06 16.90
N ASP A 171 -7.97 6.85 16.14
CA ASP A 171 -7.04 7.89 15.69
C ASP A 171 -7.40 8.37 14.29
N SER A 172 -7.44 7.45 13.32
CA SER A 172 -7.79 7.78 11.95
C SER A 172 -8.23 6.54 11.16
N VAL A 173 -8.94 6.77 10.05
CA VAL A 173 -9.26 5.75 9.07
C VAL A 173 -8.71 6.19 7.72
N THR A 174 -7.79 5.42 7.15
CA THR A 174 -7.25 5.68 5.82
C THR A 174 -7.89 4.72 4.82
N VAL A 175 -8.40 5.25 3.72
CA VAL A 175 -8.98 4.48 2.62
C VAL A 175 -8.18 4.75 1.35
N SER A 176 -7.84 3.70 0.63
CA SER A 176 -7.20 3.81 -0.68
C SER A 176 -8.13 3.36 -1.80
N ALA A 177 -8.08 4.01 -2.96
CA ALA A 177 -8.78 3.59 -4.16
C ALA A 177 -7.93 3.80 -5.41
N ASP A 178 -8.25 3.06 -6.47
CA ASP A 178 -7.52 3.10 -7.75
C ASP A 178 -7.88 4.31 -8.61
N ASN A 179 -8.98 5.01 -8.30
CA ASN A 179 -9.38 6.24 -8.96
C ASN A 179 -10.07 7.21 -7.98
N SER A 180 -10.07 8.51 -8.31
CA SER A 180 -10.67 9.56 -7.47
C SER A 180 -12.19 9.47 -7.37
N SER A 181 -12.84 8.89 -8.37
CA SER A 181 -14.28 8.64 -8.42
C SER A 181 -14.74 7.49 -7.50
N ALA A 182 -13.85 6.58 -7.10
CA ALA A 182 -14.13 5.45 -6.23
C ALA A 182 -13.95 5.82 -4.75
N THR A 183 -13.30 6.94 -4.43
CA THR A 183 -13.29 7.51 -3.07
C THR A 183 -14.53 8.37 -2.76
N SER A 184 -15.67 8.11 -3.43
CA SER A 184 -16.89 8.86 -3.15
C SER A 184 -17.45 8.49 -1.79
N LEU A 185 -17.64 9.50 -0.95
CA LEU A 185 -18.44 9.43 0.26
C LEU A 185 -19.88 9.10 -0.14
N SER A 186 -20.30 7.86 0.07
CA SER A 186 -21.70 7.47 -0.11
C SER A 186 -22.54 8.24 0.91
N PRO A 187 -23.71 8.81 0.54
CA PRO A 187 -24.55 9.56 1.45
C PRO A 187 -24.84 8.70 2.68
N THR A 188 -24.55 9.24 3.87
CA THR A 188 -24.69 8.59 5.16
C THR A 188 -26.00 7.80 5.22
N PRO A 189 -25.98 6.47 5.44
CA PRO A 189 -27.21 5.77 5.71
C PRO A 189 -27.80 6.38 6.99
N THR A 190 -28.99 6.94 6.89
CA THR A 190 -29.76 7.40 8.05
C THR A 190 -29.79 6.25 9.05
N PRO A 191 -29.46 6.48 10.34
CA PRO A 191 -29.49 5.41 11.33
C PRO A 191 -30.91 4.86 11.33
N THR A 192 -31.06 3.60 10.91
CA THR A 192 -32.33 2.89 11.02
C THR A 192 -32.58 2.68 12.51
N THR A 193 -33.35 3.59 13.08
CA THR A 193 -34.02 3.38 14.35
C THR A 193 -34.92 2.15 14.23
N SER A 194 -34.46 1.00 14.70
CA SER A 194 -35.38 -0.08 15.06
C SER A 194 -34.75 -1.08 16.03
N SER A 195 -35.25 -1.01 17.26
CA SER A 195 -35.07 -1.91 18.40
C SER A 195 -33.65 -2.05 18.99
N LEU A 196 -33.51 -1.53 20.22
CA LEU A 196 -32.48 -1.96 21.17
C LEU A 196 -32.54 -3.49 21.33
N PRO A 197 -31.42 -4.23 21.22
CA PRO A 197 -31.37 -5.60 21.71
C PRO A 197 -31.51 -5.58 23.23
N SER A 198 -32.68 -5.95 23.75
CA SER A 198 -32.84 -6.27 25.17
C SER A 198 -32.19 -7.63 25.42
N PHE A 199 -31.06 -7.62 26.11
CA PHE A 199 -30.40 -8.85 26.55
C PHE A 199 -31.12 -9.42 27.78
N VAL A 200 -31.84 -10.52 27.58
CA VAL A 200 -32.21 -11.42 28.68
C VAL A 200 -30.98 -12.27 28.99
N LEU A 201 -30.45 -12.18 30.23
CA LEU A 201 -29.34 -13.04 30.68
C LEU A 201 -29.76 -14.52 30.58
N PRO A 202 -29.05 -15.36 29.81
CA PRO A 202 -29.29 -16.79 29.84
C PRO A 202 -28.62 -17.39 31.08
N SER A 203 -29.44 -17.99 31.95
CA SER A 203 -28.98 -18.94 32.96
C SER A 203 -28.19 -20.06 32.29
N SER A 204 -27.08 -20.43 32.93
CA SER A 204 -26.15 -21.48 32.56
C SER A 204 -26.86 -22.79 32.21
N THR A 205 -26.38 -23.53 31.20
CA THR A 205 -25.86 -24.92 31.30
C THR A 205 -25.69 -25.57 29.91
N SER A 206 -24.59 -26.33 29.77
CA SER A 206 -24.27 -27.40 28.79
C SER A 206 -23.45 -27.08 27.53
N THR A 207 -22.13 -27.32 27.69
CA THR A 207 -21.21 -28.18 26.89
C THR A 207 -20.99 -28.00 25.37
N PRO A 208 -19.75 -28.26 24.89
CA PRO A 208 -19.20 -27.69 23.67
C PRO A 208 -19.45 -28.56 22.43
N SER A 209 -19.59 -27.91 21.27
CA SER A 209 -19.51 -28.58 19.97
C SER A 209 -18.33 -27.99 19.19
N ALA A 210 -17.28 -28.80 19.06
CA ALA A 210 -16.13 -28.50 18.23
C ALA A 210 -16.55 -28.50 16.75
N ARG A 211 -16.35 -27.38 16.06
CA ARG A 211 -16.27 -27.35 14.60
C ARG A 211 -14.89 -26.87 14.19
N HIS A 212 -14.13 -27.81 13.65
CA HIS A 212 -13.01 -27.55 12.75
C HIS A 212 -13.49 -26.71 11.57
N GLY A 213 -12.97 -25.48 11.48
CA GLY A 213 -13.00 -24.66 10.29
C GLY A 213 -11.57 -24.34 9.90
N SER A 214 -11.00 -25.17 9.03
CA SER A 214 -9.75 -24.90 8.33
C SER A 214 -9.92 -23.68 7.43
N SER A 215 -9.26 -22.57 7.75
CA SER A 215 -9.07 -21.45 6.84
C SER A 215 -7.61 -21.05 6.86
N LEU A 216 -7.04 -21.03 5.66
CA LEU A 216 -5.61 -21.04 5.37
C LEU A 216 -4.93 -19.78 5.91
N ALA A 217 -3.80 -20.00 6.60
CA ALA A 217 -2.81 -18.97 6.83
C ALA A 217 -2.26 -18.48 5.48
N GLN A 218 -2.72 -17.32 5.04
CA GLN A 218 -2.21 -16.67 3.84
C GLN A 218 -0.87 -16.00 4.20
N PRO A 219 0.21 -16.28 3.45
CA PRO A 219 1.53 -15.75 3.76
C PRO A 219 1.55 -14.22 3.61
N LYS A 220 1.79 -13.54 4.73
CA LYS A 220 2.13 -12.12 4.75
C LYS A 220 3.47 -11.92 4.07
N GLY A 221 3.48 -11.10 3.02
CA GLY A 221 4.68 -10.43 2.52
C GLY A 221 5.15 -10.90 1.16
N THR A 222 4.57 -10.38 0.08
CA THR A 222 5.26 -10.28 -1.23
C THR A 222 4.61 -9.18 -2.09
N ILE A 223 4.56 -7.93 -1.62
CA ILE A 223 4.13 -6.79 -2.47
C ILE A 223 5.00 -5.56 -2.17
N VAL A 224 6.33 -5.72 -2.12
CA VAL A 224 7.28 -4.58 -2.18
C VAL A 224 8.54 -4.94 -3.00
N GLY A 225 8.77 -6.22 -3.35
CA GLY A 225 9.98 -6.66 -4.04
C GLY A 225 9.98 -6.47 -5.57
N GLU A 226 8.81 -6.34 -6.20
CA GLU A 226 8.70 -6.44 -7.66
C GLU A 226 9.04 -5.13 -8.38
N THR A 227 8.70 -3.98 -7.79
CA THR A 227 9.00 -2.66 -8.37
C THR A 227 10.50 -2.32 -8.30
N LEU A 228 11.20 -2.77 -7.25
CA LEU A 228 12.65 -2.55 -7.12
C LEU A 228 13.45 -3.40 -8.10
N ALA A 229 13.09 -4.67 -8.29
CA ALA A 229 13.78 -5.55 -9.23
C ALA A 229 13.69 -5.05 -10.69
N GLY A 230 12.52 -4.52 -11.10
CA GLY A 230 12.33 -3.92 -12.41
C GLY A 230 13.22 -2.69 -12.64
N PHE A 231 13.31 -1.79 -11.65
CA PHE A 231 14.12 -0.57 -11.76
C PHE A 231 15.63 -0.88 -11.87
N PHE A 232 16.14 -1.76 -11.02
CA PHE A 232 17.56 -2.15 -11.07
C PHE A 232 17.90 -2.98 -12.31
N GLY A 233 17.00 -3.85 -12.76
CA GLY A 233 17.16 -4.60 -14.00
C GLY A 233 17.31 -3.69 -15.22
N LEU A 234 16.46 -2.67 -15.34
CA LEU A 234 16.51 -1.70 -16.45
C LEU A 234 17.83 -0.91 -16.46
N ILE A 235 18.27 -0.41 -15.29
CA ILE A 235 19.53 0.33 -15.17
C ILE A 235 20.72 -0.53 -15.58
N LEU A 236 20.76 -1.81 -15.16
CA LEU A 236 21.82 -2.74 -15.53
C LEU A 236 21.83 -3.05 -17.02
N ILE A 237 20.67 -3.19 -17.66
CA ILE A 237 20.57 -3.40 -19.12
C ILE A 237 21.07 -2.17 -19.88
N LEU A 238 20.66 -0.96 -19.47
CA LEU A 238 21.10 0.28 -20.12
C LEU A 238 22.60 0.54 -19.93
N ALA A 239 23.11 0.41 -18.70
CA ALA A 239 24.52 0.58 -18.40
C ALA A 239 25.39 -0.49 -19.07
N GLY A 240 24.94 -1.76 -19.02
CA GLY A 240 25.60 -2.89 -19.67
C GLY A 240 25.64 -2.74 -21.19
N GLY A 241 24.51 -2.40 -21.81
CA GLY A 241 24.41 -2.14 -23.24
C GLY A 241 25.31 -0.99 -23.67
N PHE A 242 25.34 0.12 -22.92
CA PHE A 242 26.21 1.26 -23.20
C PHE A 242 27.69 0.89 -23.09
N ALA A 243 28.09 0.15 -22.05
CA ALA A 243 29.45 -0.33 -21.87
C ALA A 243 29.89 -1.25 -23.03
N LEU A 244 29.02 -2.16 -23.46
CA LEU A 244 29.28 -3.12 -24.54
C LEU A 244 29.47 -2.41 -25.89
N VAL A 245 28.62 -1.41 -26.20
CA VAL A 245 28.77 -0.56 -27.39
C VAL A 245 30.08 0.22 -27.35
N ARG A 246 30.43 0.79 -26.19
CA ARG A 246 31.68 1.55 -26.03
C ARG A 246 32.92 0.65 -26.20
N TRP A 247 32.88 -0.57 -25.67
CA TRP A 247 33.93 -1.57 -25.84
C TRP A 247 34.08 -2.01 -27.29
N HIS A 248 32.97 -2.27 -28.00
CA HIS A 248 33.00 -2.58 -29.42
C HIS A 248 33.63 -1.44 -30.23
N ARG A 249 33.23 -0.18 -29.98
CA ARG A 249 33.83 0.98 -30.67
C ARG A 249 35.33 1.14 -30.40
N ALA A 250 35.79 0.85 -29.18
CA ALA A 250 37.22 0.90 -28.84
C ALA A 250 38.02 -0.19 -29.57
N LYS A 251 37.48 -1.41 -29.66
CA LYS A 251 38.14 -2.55 -30.31
C LYS A 251 38.32 -2.35 -31.82
N TRP A 252 37.41 -1.62 -32.46
CA TRP A 252 37.49 -1.33 -33.90
C TRP A 252 38.58 -0.31 -34.21
N LYS A 253 38.73 0.74 -33.38
CA LYS A 253 39.82 1.73 -33.54
C LYS A 253 41.21 1.11 -33.40
N GLY A 254 41.39 0.12 -32.51
CA GLY A 254 42.68 -0.54 -32.31
C GLY A 254 43.15 -1.42 -33.48
N ARG A 255 42.23 -1.97 -34.29
CA ARG A 255 42.59 -2.81 -35.44
C ARG A 255 43.15 -2.01 -36.62
N GLU A 256 42.72 -0.76 -36.79
CA GLU A 256 43.26 0.13 -37.82
C GLU A 256 44.70 0.57 -37.50
N SER A 257 45.01 0.81 -36.23
CA SER A 257 46.35 1.19 -35.78
C SER A 257 47.39 0.07 -35.98
N PHE A 258 47.00 -1.19 -35.78
CA PHE A 258 47.88 -2.34 -36.02
C PHE A 258 48.07 -2.66 -37.51
N ALA A 259 47.06 -2.41 -38.35
CA ALA A 259 47.17 -2.57 -39.79
C ALA A 259 48.13 -1.54 -40.43
N MET A 260 48.17 -0.30 -39.94
CA MET A 260 49.14 0.70 -40.40
C MET A 260 50.58 0.37 -39.96
N ARG A 261 50.78 -0.15 -38.74
CA ARG A 261 52.13 -0.43 -38.21
C ARG A 261 52.86 -1.56 -38.95
N ARG A 262 52.16 -2.54 -39.51
CA ARG A 262 52.79 -3.59 -40.34
C ARG A 262 53.22 -3.09 -41.73
N ARG A 263 52.58 -2.06 -42.29
CA ARG A 263 53.02 -1.48 -43.58
C ARG A 263 54.29 -0.64 -43.46
N GLY A 264 54.52 0.02 -42.32
CA GLY A 264 55.75 0.80 -42.09
C GLY A 264 57.02 -0.05 -41.98
N ILE A 265 56.94 -1.24 -41.39
CA ILE A 265 58.12 -2.10 -41.18
C ILE A 265 58.54 -2.82 -42.48
N ALA A 266 57.60 -3.12 -43.38
CA ALA A 266 57.93 -3.69 -44.69
C ALA A 266 58.61 -2.69 -45.64
N ALA A 267 58.33 -1.39 -45.51
CA ALA A 267 58.93 -0.35 -46.35
C ALA A 267 60.35 0.07 -45.91
N GLY A 268 60.70 -0.16 -44.64
CA GLY A 268 61.99 0.27 -44.08
C GLY A 268 63.18 -0.65 -44.36
N LYS A 269 62.99 -1.85 -44.91
CA LYS A 269 64.07 -2.85 -45.06
C LYS A 269 64.77 -2.84 -46.43
N ALA A 270 64.43 -1.91 -47.33
CA ALA A 270 64.97 -1.85 -48.70
C ALA A 270 66.07 -0.77 -48.93
N ARG A 271 66.55 -0.07 -47.89
CA ARG A 271 67.63 0.93 -48.01
C ARG A 271 68.73 0.68 -46.98
N ALA A 272 69.57 -0.30 -47.28
CA ALA A 272 70.90 -0.38 -46.71
C ALA A 272 71.79 -1.02 -47.78
N ASP A 273 72.18 -0.20 -48.77
CA ASP A 273 73.25 -0.51 -49.70
C ASP A 273 74.46 0.33 -49.24
N PRO A 274 75.53 -0.28 -48.71
CA PRO A 274 76.72 0.44 -48.31
C PRO A 274 77.60 0.70 -49.54
N ASP A 275 77.62 1.95 -49.97
CA ASP A 275 78.55 2.50 -50.95
C ASP A 275 79.96 2.53 -50.32
N ALA A 276 80.77 1.51 -50.60
CA ALA A 276 82.17 1.42 -50.21
C ALA A 276 83.05 1.93 -51.35
N GLY A 277 83.45 3.19 -51.24
CA GLY A 277 84.45 3.82 -52.08
C GLY A 277 85.88 3.36 -51.79
N MET A 278 86.60 3.06 -52.88
CA MET A 278 87.84 3.74 -53.33
C MET A 278 89.12 3.70 -52.46
N GLN A 279 90.18 3.11 -53.04
CA GLN A 279 91.63 3.48 -53.09
C GLN A 279 92.42 2.18 -53.39
N VAL A 280 93.34 2.05 -54.35
CA VAL A 280 94.28 2.96 -55.06
C VAL A 280 94.41 2.51 -56.52
#